data_AF-C6H634-F1
#
_entry.id   AF-C6H634-F1
#
_cell.length_a   1.000
_cell.length_b   1.000
_cell.length_c   1.000
_cell.angle_alpha   90.00
_cell.angle_beta   90.00
_cell.angle_gamma   90.00
#
_symmetry.space_group_name_H-M   'P 1'
#
loop_
_entity.id
_entity.type
_entity.pdbx_description
1 polymer ?
#
loop_
_entity_poly.entity_id
_entity_poly.type
_entity_poly.pdbx_seq_one_letter_code
_entity_poly.pdbx_strand_id
1 'polypeptide(L)'
;MAKAKAQKRPGKTGQSHLRARIAFLYKASTYLQAASLPKPSTDKKPNHAGAHGSHALLQEHDEEPTSQPLFSSKVASDSKNSTTDNAFFAPNHLQEQQPTHHVPVSKLSRNLASQMRGVSLKSQLRLPHDIKRSICKVCDSLLIPNATCVETVENASRGGSKKKPWADVRVVRCNSCGSTKRFPQTKKQEAKSLRSARSG
;
A
#
# COMPACT_ATOMS: atom_id res chain seq x y z
N MET A 1 -7.44 40.07 23.55
CA MET A 1 -7.20 39.13 24.69
C MET A 1 -7.52 37.71 24.24
N ALA A 2 -6.53 36.85 23.97
CA ALA A 2 -6.76 35.45 23.62
C ALA A 2 -6.96 34.62 24.90
N LYS A 3 -8.11 33.95 25.06
CA LYS A 3 -8.41 33.12 26.23
C LYS A 3 -7.51 31.87 26.27
N ALA A 4 -7.02 31.51 27.46
CA ALA A 4 -6.19 30.33 27.68
C ALA A 4 -6.92 29.04 27.27
N LYS A 5 -6.24 28.18 26.51
CA LYS A 5 -6.76 26.86 26.10
C LYS A 5 -6.60 25.87 27.26
N ALA A 6 -7.72 25.32 27.74
CA ALA A 6 -7.71 24.19 28.65
C ALA A 6 -7.03 22.98 27.97
N GLN A 7 -5.96 22.46 28.57
CA GLN A 7 -5.34 21.20 28.17
C GLN A 7 -6.31 20.06 28.50
N LYS A 8 -7.02 19.55 27.50
CA LYS A 8 -7.80 18.32 27.63
C LYS A 8 -6.84 17.15 27.90
N ARG A 9 -7.00 16.53 29.08
CA ARG A 9 -6.37 15.24 29.42
C ARG A 9 -6.71 14.20 28.35
N PRO A 10 -5.85 13.20 28.09
CA PRO A 10 -6.04 12.19 27.05
C PRO A 10 -7.20 11.24 27.42
N GLY A 11 -8.42 11.72 27.28
CA GLY A 11 -9.62 10.94 27.46
C GLY A 11 -9.72 9.92 26.33
N LYS A 12 -9.69 8.64 26.69
CA LYS A 12 -10.04 7.47 25.88
C LYS A 12 -11.31 7.79 25.09
N THR A 13 -11.14 8.21 23.83
CA THR A 13 -12.24 8.68 22.99
C THR A 13 -13.22 7.52 22.75
N GLY A 14 -14.53 7.75 22.82
CA GLY A 14 -15.57 6.71 22.61
C GLY A 14 -15.48 5.94 21.28
N GLN A 15 -14.64 6.40 20.35
CA GLN A 15 -14.37 5.75 19.07
C GLN A 15 -13.18 4.76 19.10
N SER A 16 -12.78 4.27 20.27
CA SER A 16 -11.66 3.31 20.42
C SER A 16 -11.86 2.05 19.58
N HIS A 17 -13.05 1.45 19.62
CA HIS A 17 -13.36 0.22 18.87
C HIS A 17 -13.33 0.45 17.35
N LEU A 18 -13.76 1.62 16.86
CA LEU A 18 -13.69 1.95 15.43
C LEU A 18 -12.25 2.16 14.97
N ARG A 19 -11.40 2.79 15.81
CA ARG A 19 -9.96 2.90 15.52
C ARG A 19 -9.30 1.52 15.49
N ALA A 20 -9.63 0.65 16.44
CA ALA A 20 -9.15 -0.72 16.45
C ALA A 20 -9.59 -1.48 15.20
N ARG A 21 -10.85 -1.35 14.79
CA ARG A 21 -11.38 -1.95 13.55
C ARG A 21 -10.66 -1.45 12.30
N ILE A 22 -10.44 -0.13 12.17
CA ILE A 22 -9.68 0.45 11.06
C ILE A 22 -8.25 -0.14 11.02
N ALA A 23 -7.58 -0.20 12.17
CA ALA A 23 -6.23 -0.74 12.27
C ALA A 23 -6.18 -2.23 11.91
N PHE A 24 -7.14 -3.02 12.41
CA PHE A 24 -7.26 -4.43 12.10
C PHE A 24 -7.46 -4.67 10.59
N LEU A 25 -8.42 -3.99 9.97
CA LEU A 25 -8.71 -4.14 8.54
C LEU A 25 -7.50 -3.77 7.67
N TYR A 26 -6.74 -2.74 8.06
CA TYR A 26 -5.50 -2.36 7.37
C TYR A 26 -4.38 -3.40 7.52
N LYS A 27 -4.20 -3.96 8.73
CA LYS A 27 -3.21 -5.02 8.96
C LYS A 27 -3.58 -6.29 8.18
N ALA A 28 -4.84 -6.68 8.21
CA ALA A 28 -5.35 -7.84 7.50
C ALA A 28 -5.22 -7.68 5.97
N SER A 29 -5.54 -6.50 5.42
CA SER A 29 -5.35 -6.25 3.99
C SER A 29 -3.88 -6.33 3.59
N THR A 30 -2.98 -5.79 4.43
CA THR A 30 -1.53 -5.83 4.21
C THR A 30 -1.00 -7.25 4.26
N TYR A 31 -1.41 -8.03 5.24
CA TYR A 31 -1.02 -9.44 5.39
C TYR A 31 -1.43 -10.27 4.15
N LEU A 32 -2.68 -10.14 3.70
CA LEU A 32 -3.16 -10.87 2.53
C LEU A 32 -2.46 -10.46 1.23
N GLN A 33 -2.13 -9.18 1.08
CA GLN A 33 -1.38 -8.73 -0.08
C GLN A 33 0.06 -9.22 -0.04
N ALA A 34 0.71 -9.20 1.13
CA ALA A 34 2.06 -9.70 1.32
C ALA A 34 2.15 -11.21 1.03
N ALA A 35 1.15 -11.99 1.45
CA ALA A 35 1.04 -13.42 1.14
C ALA A 35 0.87 -13.70 -0.36
N SER A 36 0.42 -12.71 -1.14
CA SER A 36 0.26 -12.82 -2.61
C SER A 36 1.52 -12.41 -3.37
N LEU A 37 2.53 -11.85 -2.70
CA LEU A 37 3.80 -11.51 -3.33
C LEU A 37 4.68 -12.76 -3.46
N PRO A 38 5.34 -12.97 -4.62
CA PRO A 38 6.35 -14.01 -4.74
C PRO A 38 7.48 -13.72 -3.74
N LYS A 39 7.82 -14.71 -2.90
CA LYS A 39 8.99 -14.61 -2.04
C LYS A 39 10.22 -14.52 -2.95
N PRO A 40 11.17 -13.61 -2.70
CA PRO A 40 12.43 -13.61 -3.45
C PRO A 40 13.11 -14.96 -3.23
N SER A 41 13.30 -15.74 -4.28
CA SER A 41 14.07 -16.97 -4.24
C SER A 41 15.52 -16.61 -3.95
N THR A 42 15.98 -16.85 -2.73
CA THR A 42 17.40 -17.00 -2.46
C THR A 42 17.83 -18.37 -3.01
N ASP A 43 18.14 -18.42 -4.30
CA ASP A 43 18.89 -19.53 -4.90
C ASP A 43 20.33 -19.51 -4.38
N LYS A 44 20.52 -20.08 -3.18
CA LYS A 44 21.77 -20.72 -2.76
C LYS A 44 21.43 -21.90 -1.84
N LYS A 45 21.50 -23.11 -2.37
CA LYS A 45 21.71 -24.32 -1.56
C LYS A 45 23.02 -24.14 -0.77
N PRO A 46 23.03 -24.52 0.51
CA PRO A 46 23.89 -25.64 0.88
C PRO A 46 23.13 -26.70 1.68
N ASN A 47 23.44 -27.96 1.39
CA ASN A 47 23.10 -29.09 2.24
C ASN A 47 23.75 -28.90 3.62
N HIS A 48 22.98 -28.91 4.70
CA HIS A 48 23.25 -29.79 5.83
C HIS A 48 22.04 -29.86 6.76
N ALA A 49 21.68 -31.09 7.12
CA ALA A 49 20.74 -31.43 8.17
C ALA A 49 21.25 -30.95 9.54
N GLY A 50 20.33 -30.54 10.41
CA GLY A 50 20.62 -30.23 11.81
C GLY A 50 19.57 -29.29 12.39
N ALA A 51 18.56 -29.88 13.03
CA ALA A 51 17.64 -29.18 13.93
C ALA A 51 18.42 -28.44 15.02
N HIS A 52 17.96 -27.26 15.46
CA HIS A 52 17.82 -26.84 16.85
C HIS A 52 17.19 -25.44 16.87
N GLY A 53 16.12 -25.31 17.65
CA GLY A 53 15.18 -24.20 17.61
C GLY A 53 15.73 -22.88 18.14
N SER A 54 15.22 -21.79 17.56
CA SER A 54 15.38 -20.44 18.11
C SER A 54 14.01 -19.91 18.55
N HIS A 55 13.84 -19.96 19.86
CA HIS A 55 12.87 -19.25 20.67
C HIS A 55 12.87 -17.75 20.35
N ALA A 56 11.77 -17.24 19.78
CA ALA A 56 11.45 -15.82 19.73
C ALA A 56 10.17 -15.59 20.54
N LEU A 57 10.40 -15.32 21.83
CA LEU A 57 9.45 -14.93 22.85
C LEU A 57 8.69 -13.65 22.43
N LEU A 58 7.38 -13.75 22.22
CA LEU A 58 6.45 -12.72 22.68
C LEU A 58 5.25 -13.43 23.31
N GLN A 59 5.01 -13.03 24.55
CA GLN A 59 4.21 -13.68 25.57
C GLN A 59 2.70 -13.55 25.29
N GLU A 60 2.03 -14.70 25.19
CA GLU A 60 0.57 -14.85 25.17
C GLU A 60 0.03 -14.84 26.61
N HIS A 61 -1.14 -14.24 26.80
CA HIS A 61 -2.00 -14.54 27.93
C HIS A 61 -3.41 -14.83 27.38
N ASP A 62 -3.79 -16.10 27.58
CA ASP A 62 -5.05 -16.83 27.49
C ASP A 62 -6.37 -16.08 27.19
N GLU A 63 -7.19 -16.69 26.34
CA GLU A 63 -8.29 -17.60 26.74
C GLU A 63 -9.10 -17.99 25.47
N GLU A 64 -9.07 -19.28 25.09
CA GLU A 64 -10.00 -19.95 24.15
C GLU A 64 -11.16 -20.53 25.00
N PRO A 65 -12.39 -20.72 24.46
CA PRO A 65 -12.65 -22.03 23.85
C PRO A 65 -13.72 -22.08 22.72
N THR A 66 -13.47 -23.01 21.78
CA THR A 66 -14.37 -24.10 21.32
C THR A 66 -15.23 -23.94 20.05
N SER A 67 -14.78 -24.67 19.01
CA SER A 67 -15.52 -25.48 18.00
C SER A 67 -16.44 -24.78 16.96
N GLN A 68 -16.60 -25.16 15.69
CA GLN A 68 -16.12 -26.23 14.80
C GLN A 68 -16.52 -25.85 13.32
N PRO A 69 -16.13 -26.61 12.26
CA PRO A 69 -15.95 -26.13 10.88
C PRO A 69 -17.11 -26.45 9.90
N LEU A 70 -16.83 -26.28 8.59
CA LEU A 70 -17.62 -26.51 7.35
C LEU A 70 -18.09 -25.15 6.78
N PHE A 71 -17.88 -24.77 5.51
CA PHE A 71 -18.10 -25.50 4.26
C PHE A 71 -17.12 -25.02 3.18
N SER A 72 -16.59 -25.99 2.42
CA SER A 72 -15.77 -25.78 1.23
C SER A 72 -16.70 -25.75 0.01
N SER A 73 -16.71 -24.65 -0.75
CA SER A 73 -17.34 -24.61 -2.06
C SER A 73 -16.30 -24.25 -3.12
N LYS A 74 -15.74 -25.28 -3.74
CA LYS A 74 -15.15 -25.18 -5.07
C LYS A 74 -16.29 -24.92 -6.05
N VAL A 75 -16.19 -23.84 -6.82
CA VAL A 75 -16.98 -23.66 -8.03
C VAL A 75 -16.00 -23.61 -9.19
N ALA A 76 -15.92 -24.72 -9.90
CA ALA A 76 -15.41 -24.78 -11.26
C ALA A 76 -16.51 -24.22 -12.18
N SER A 77 -16.13 -23.47 -13.21
CA SER A 77 -17.02 -23.11 -14.30
C SER A 77 -16.23 -23.23 -15.59
N ASP A 78 -16.41 -24.38 -16.24
CA ASP A 78 -16.09 -24.60 -17.63
C ASP A 78 -16.96 -23.69 -18.52
N SER A 79 -16.34 -23.02 -19.49
CA SER A 79 -17.03 -22.43 -20.63
C SER A 79 -16.21 -22.70 -21.89
N LYS A 80 -16.71 -23.61 -22.72
CA LYS A 80 -16.28 -23.83 -24.11
C LYS A 80 -17.46 -23.55 -25.05
N ASN A 81 -17.25 -22.64 -26.00
CA ASN A 81 -17.57 -22.72 -27.43
C ASN A 81 -17.04 -21.40 -28.06
N SER A 82 -16.03 -21.39 -28.95
CA SER A 82 -16.04 -21.71 -30.40
C SER A 82 -17.10 -20.93 -31.17
N THR A 83 -16.93 -20.30 -32.34
CA THR A 83 -15.89 -20.07 -33.38
C THR A 83 -16.59 -19.09 -34.36
N THR A 84 -15.99 -18.02 -34.93
CA THR A 84 -15.39 -17.99 -36.29
C THR A 84 -14.83 -16.59 -36.66
N ASP A 85 -13.69 -16.65 -37.36
CA ASP A 85 -13.12 -15.86 -38.47
C ASP A 85 -13.55 -14.42 -38.79
N ASN A 86 -12.59 -13.48 -38.88
CA ASN A 86 -11.81 -13.26 -40.12
C ASN A 86 -10.73 -12.16 -40.02
N ALA A 87 -9.67 -12.38 -40.80
CA ALA A 87 -8.45 -11.59 -41.11
C ALA A 87 -8.72 -10.14 -41.61
N PHE A 88 -7.82 -9.16 -41.77
CA PHE A 88 -6.36 -8.95 -41.90
C PHE A 88 -6.19 -7.38 -41.95
N PHE A 89 -5.21 -6.71 -41.32
CA PHE A 89 -3.99 -6.12 -41.94
C PHE A 89 -3.28 -5.22 -40.90
N ALA A 90 -1.95 -5.33 -40.83
CA ALA A 90 -1.03 -4.76 -39.83
C ALA A 90 -0.57 -3.30 -40.18
N PRO A 91 0.30 -2.59 -39.40
CA PRO A 91 1.69 -3.01 -39.14
C PRO A 91 2.27 -2.75 -37.74
N ASN A 92 3.30 -3.56 -37.47
CA ASN A 92 4.35 -3.52 -36.45
C ASN A 92 4.59 -2.18 -35.71
N HIS A 93 4.28 -2.17 -34.41
CA HIS A 93 5.05 -1.41 -33.43
C HIS A 93 5.76 -2.40 -32.52
N LEU A 94 7.08 -2.52 -32.68
CA LEU A 94 7.97 -3.19 -31.73
C LEU A 94 7.91 -2.41 -30.41
N GLN A 95 6.90 -2.72 -29.60
CA GLN A 95 6.87 -2.27 -28.22
C GLN A 95 7.79 -3.21 -27.46
N GLU A 96 8.94 -2.67 -27.06
CA GLU A 96 9.86 -3.30 -26.13
C GLU A 96 9.10 -3.67 -24.85
N GLN A 97 8.67 -4.92 -24.78
CA GLN A 97 7.99 -5.49 -23.64
C GLN A 97 9.05 -5.73 -22.56
N GLN A 98 9.31 -4.71 -21.74
CA GLN A 98 9.92 -4.96 -20.45
C GLN A 98 9.01 -5.93 -19.67
N PRO A 99 9.53 -7.03 -19.12
CA PRO A 99 8.74 -7.99 -18.37
C PRO A 99 8.31 -7.33 -17.05
N THR A 100 7.17 -6.65 -17.08
CA THR A 100 6.55 -6.16 -15.85
C THR A 100 5.99 -7.37 -15.12
N HIS A 101 6.74 -7.82 -14.12
CA HIS A 101 6.34 -8.85 -13.17
C HIS A 101 5.15 -8.32 -12.34
N HIS A 102 3.97 -8.26 -12.96
CA HIS A 102 2.78 -7.70 -12.36
C HIS A 102 2.23 -8.71 -11.35
N VAL A 103 2.46 -8.45 -10.07
CA VAL A 103 1.89 -9.30 -9.04
C VAL A 103 0.38 -9.04 -8.98
N PRO A 104 -0.47 -10.08 -9.10
CA PRO A 104 -1.91 -9.90 -9.02
C PRO A 104 -2.28 -9.34 -7.64
N VAL A 105 -3.00 -8.22 -7.61
CA VAL A 105 -3.49 -7.63 -6.37
C VAL A 105 -4.62 -8.48 -5.82
N SER A 106 -4.46 -8.95 -4.57
CA SER A 106 -5.45 -9.78 -3.88
C SER A 106 -6.81 -9.07 -3.83
N LYS A 107 -7.86 -9.73 -4.36
CA LYS A 107 -9.24 -9.21 -4.32
C LYS A 107 -9.71 -9.00 -2.88
N LEU A 108 -9.36 -9.94 -1.99
CA LEU A 108 -9.72 -9.86 -0.57
C LEU A 108 -8.99 -8.72 0.14
N SER A 109 -7.71 -8.51 -0.15
CA SER A 109 -6.95 -7.36 0.38
C SER A 109 -7.64 -6.02 0.02
N ARG A 110 -8.02 -5.85 -1.25
CA ARG A 110 -8.78 -4.67 -1.72
C ARG A 110 -10.12 -4.50 -0.99
N ASN A 111 -10.86 -5.59 -0.83
CA ASN A 111 -12.15 -5.54 -0.14
C ASN A 111 -11.98 -5.05 1.31
N LEU A 112 -10.99 -5.56 2.05
CA LEU A 112 -10.70 -5.12 3.41
C LEU A 112 -10.24 -3.65 3.48
N ALA A 113 -9.43 -3.20 2.53
CA ALA A 113 -9.03 -1.79 2.44
C ALA A 113 -10.24 -0.88 2.15
N SER A 114 -11.17 -1.33 1.31
CA SER A 114 -12.41 -0.61 1.04
C SER A 114 -13.33 -0.56 2.27
N GLN A 115 -13.47 -1.68 3.00
CA GLN A 115 -14.19 -1.70 4.28
C GLN A 115 -13.56 -0.74 5.30
N MET A 116 -12.23 -0.69 5.39
CA MET A 116 -11.50 0.24 6.26
C MET A 116 -11.82 1.69 5.91
N ARG A 117 -11.83 2.05 4.62
CA ARG A 117 -12.23 3.37 4.14
C ARG A 117 -13.70 3.67 4.46
N GLY A 118 -14.59 2.70 4.27
CA GLY A 118 -16.01 2.79 4.61
C GLY A 118 -16.25 3.06 6.10
N VAL A 119 -15.56 2.33 6.99
CA VAL A 119 -15.62 2.56 8.44
C VAL A 119 -15.13 3.97 8.79
N SER A 120 -14.02 4.41 8.21
CA SER A 120 -13.51 5.78 8.41
C SER A 120 -14.51 6.86 7.99
N LEU A 121 -15.10 6.74 6.80
CA LEU A 121 -16.08 7.71 6.29
C LEU A 121 -17.36 7.71 7.13
N LYS A 122 -17.91 6.53 7.44
CA LYS A 122 -19.16 6.39 8.21
C LYS A 122 -19.02 6.90 9.65
N SER A 123 -17.83 6.75 10.24
CA SER A 123 -17.53 7.22 11.59
C SER A 123 -16.95 8.63 11.67
N GLN A 124 -16.77 9.29 10.52
CA GLN A 124 -16.09 10.58 10.39
C GLN A 124 -14.68 10.60 11.02
N LEU A 125 -14.01 9.45 11.09
CA LEU A 125 -12.66 9.32 11.62
C LEU A 125 -11.64 9.60 10.52
N ARG A 126 -10.76 10.58 10.75
CA ARG A 126 -9.64 10.87 9.85
C ARG A 126 -8.65 9.69 9.86
N LEU A 127 -8.42 9.10 8.69
CA LEU A 127 -7.36 8.11 8.54
C LEU A 127 -5.96 8.72 8.75
N PRO A 128 -5.05 7.97 9.40
CA PRO A 128 -3.63 8.30 9.45
C PRO A 128 -3.06 8.54 8.06
N HIS A 129 -2.08 9.42 8.00
CA HIS A 129 -1.47 9.84 6.75
C HIS A 129 -0.79 8.67 6.01
N ASP A 130 -0.07 7.84 6.75
CA ASP A 130 0.70 6.73 6.19
C ASP A 130 -0.23 5.69 5.54
N ILE A 131 -1.35 5.37 6.21
CA ILE A 131 -2.40 4.49 5.66
C ILE A 131 -3.01 5.08 4.37
N LYS A 132 -3.33 6.39 4.37
CA LYS A 132 -3.86 7.04 3.15
C LYS A 132 -2.85 7.07 2.02
N ARG A 133 -1.56 7.14 2.31
CA ARG A 133 -0.49 7.12 1.30
C ARG A 133 -0.28 5.72 0.73
N SER A 134 -0.48 4.68 1.53
CA SER A 134 -0.26 3.28 1.13
C SER A 134 -1.43 2.61 0.41
N ILE A 135 -2.54 3.30 0.15
CA ILE A 135 -3.76 2.73 -0.47
C ILE A 135 -4.17 3.57 -1.69
N CYS A 136 -4.52 2.92 -2.79
CA CYS A 136 -5.00 3.57 -4.01
C CYS A 136 -6.27 4.40 -3.74
N LYS A 137 -6.37 5.60 -4.33
CA LYS A 137 -7.53 6.48 -4.10
C LYS A 137 -8.81 6.04 -4.83
N VAL A 138 -8.68 5.15 -5.82
CA VAL A 138 -9.79 4.73 -6.70
C VAL A 138 -10.23 3.31 -6.36
N CYS A 139 -9.34 2.34 -6.48
CA CYS A 139 -9.67 0.92 -6.32
C CYS A 139 -9.27 0.30 -4.98
N ASP A 140 -8.81 1.12 -4.02
CA ASP A 140 -8.36 0.70 -2.69
C ASP A 140 -7.23 -0.36 -2.65
N SER A 141 -6.55 -0.65 -3.78
CA SER A 141 -5.36 -1.50 -3.80
C SER A 141 -4.25 -0.95 -2.90
N LEU A 142 -3.55 -1.82 -2.17
CA LEU A 142 -2.32 -1.42 -1.47
C LEU A 142 -1.25 -1.01 -2.49
N LEU A 143 -0.49 0.05 -2.17
CA LEU A 143 0.57 0.63 -2.99
C LEU A 143 1.93 0.22 -2.40
N ILE A 144 2.33 -1.01 -2.70
CA ILE A 144 3.64 -1.59 -2.42
C ILE A 144 4.57 -1.31 -3.61
N PRO A 145 5.67 -0.55 -3.41
CA PRO A 145 6.66 -0.26 -4.45
C PRO A 145 7.16 -1.53 -5.12
N ASN A 146 7.38 -1.48 -6.43
CA ASN A 146 7.90 -2.58 -7.25
C ASN A 146 7.04 -3.84 -7.33
N ALA A 147 5.87 -3.88 -6.68
CA ALA A 147 4.94 -5.01 -6.75
C ALA A 147 3.59 -4.57 -7.33
N THR A 148 2.92 -3.65 -6.63
CA THR A 148 1.53 -3.24 -6.92
C THR A 148 1.40 -1.80 -7.41
N CYS A 149 2.48 -1.05 -7.33
CA CYS A 149 2.58 0.29 -7.88
C CYS A 149 3.99 0.56 -8.43
N VAL A 150 4.04 1.45 -9.42
CA VAL A 150 5.28 2.04 -9.92
C VAL A 150 5.47 3.39 -9.25
N GLU A 151 6.70 3.65 -8.80
CA GLU A 151 7.10 4.91 -8.20
C GLU A 151 8.16 5.58 -9.07
N THR A 152 7.94 6.86 -9.39
CA THR A 152 8.89 7.70 -10.12
C THR A 152 9.01 9.05 -9.43
N VAL A 153 10.13 9.76 -9.64
CA VAL A 153 10.28 11.14 -9.22
C VAL A 153 10.24 12.02 -10.47
N GLU A 154 9.23 12.87 -10.55
CA GLU A 154 9.05 13.82 -11.64
C GLU A 154 9.39 15.24 -11.15
N ASN A 155 10.07 16.01 -11.99
CA ASN A 155 10.34 17.42 -11.75
C ASN A 155 10.07 18.23 -13.01
N ALA A 156 8.92 18.92 -13.00
CA ALA A 156 8.39 19.73 -14.11
C ALA A 156 8.68 21.22 -13.94
N SER A 157 9.77 21.59 -13.25
CA SER A 157 10.13 22.98 -13.04
C SER A 157 10.38 23.74 -14.35
N ARG A 158 9.73 24.90 -14.53
CA ARG A 158 9.95 25.81 -15.67
C ARG A 158 11.13 26.76 -15.42
N GLY A 159 11.90 27.02 -16.48
CA GLY A 159 12.95 28.04 -16.58
C GLY A 159 14.31 27.64 -15.98
N GLY A 160 15.32 27.55 -16.84
CA GLY A 160 16.73 27.29 -16.50
C GLY A 160 17.30 26.00 -17.13
N SER A 161 18.63 25.95 -17.30
CA SER A 161 19.36 24.75 -17.76
C SER A 161 19.36 23.60 -16.75
N LYS A 162 19.05 23.90 -15.47
CA LYS A 162 19.03 22.93 -14.36
C LYS A 162 17.65 22.87 -13.70
N LYS A 163 17.18 21.64 -13.42
CA LYS A 163 15.92 21.39 -12.69
C LYS A 163 16.00 21.92 -11.25
N LYS A 164 14.91 22.51 -10.75
CA LYS A 164 14.84 23.10 -9.39
C LYS A 164 14.71 21.99 -8.34
N PRO A 165 15.65 21.80 -7.40
CA PRO A 165 15.64 20.66 -6.47
C PRO A 165 14.46 20.66 -5.47
N TRP A 166 13.76 21.79 -5.29
CA TRP A 166 12.55 21.86 -4.46
C TRP A 166 11.26 21.50 -5.20
N ALA A 167 11.33 21.27 -6.52
CA ALA A 167 10.20 20.96 -7.37
C ALA A 167 10.06 19.46 -7.66
N ASP A 168 10.83 18.61 -6.97
CA ASP A 168 10.72 17.15 -7.07
C ASP A 168 9.36 16.69 -6.49
N VAL A 169 8.67 15.84 -7.25
CA VAL A 169 7.39 15.25 -6.86
C VAL A 169 7.49 13.74 -7.01
N ARG A 170 7.27 13.01 -5.91
CA ARG A 170 7.14 11.56 -5.93
C ARG A 170 5.78 11.20 -6.50
N VAL A 171 5.77 10.48 -7.60
CA VAL A 171 4.59 10.05 -8.34
C VAL A 171 4.43 8.55 -8.16
N VAL A 172 3.31 8.13 -7.58
CA VAL A 172 2.98 6.73 -7.33
C VAL A 172 1.79 6.35 -8.21
N ARG A 173 2.02 5.48 -9.19
CA ARG A 173 1.00 4.98 -10.13
C ARG A 173 0.55 3.58 -9.73
N CYS A 174 -0.75 3.38 -9.56
CA CYS A 174 -1.31 2.06 -9.26
C CYS A 174 -1.25 1.15 -10.49
N ASN A 175 -0.76 -0.08 -10.33
CA ASN A 175 -0.68 -1.05 -11.44
C ASN A 175 -2.04 -1.68 -11.76
N SER A 176 -2.99 -1.69 -10.81
CA SER A 176 -4.31 -2.28 -11.03
C SER A 176 -5.27 -1.39 -11.81
N CYS A 177 -5.30 -0.08 -11.53
CA CYS A 177 -6.28 0.84 -12.12
C CYS A 177 -5.65 2.08 -12.78
N GLY A 178 -4.32 2.19 -12.80
CA GLY A 178 -3.59 3.30 -13.42
C GLY A 178 -3.64 4.64 -12.66
N SER A 179 -4.41 4.76 -11.57
CA SER A 179 -4.56 6.05 -10.88
C SER A 179 -3.25 6.50 -10.21
N THR A 180 -2.99 7.80 -10.27
CA THR A 180 -1.73 8.40 -9.80
C THR A 180 -1.92 9.25 -8.56
N LYS A 181 -1.03 9.08 -7.58
CA LYS A 181 -0.84 9.96 -6.42
C LYS A 181 0.46 10.74 -6.57
N ARG A 182 0.44 12.02 -6.17
CA ARG A 182 1.59 12.92 -6.25
C ARG A 182 1.91 13.45 -4.87
N PHE A 183 3.16 13.31 -4.45
CA PHE A 183 3.66 13.75 -3.15
C PHE A 183 4.85 14.68 -3.35
N PRO A 184 4.68 16.00 -3.17
CA PRO A 184 5.80 16.94 -3.22
C PRO A 184 6.90 16.51 -2.25
N GLN A 185 8.14 16.45 -2.75
CA GLN A 185 9.33 16.12 -1.97
C GLN A 185 10.03 17.39 -1.48
N THR A 186 9.27 18.46 -1.20
CA THR A 186 9.85 19.70 -0.70
C THR A 186 10.64 19.39 0.56
N LYS A 187 11.98 19.44 0.45
CA LYS A 187 12.83 19.43 1.63
C LYS A 187 12.34 20.59 2.49
N LYS A 188 11.87 20.27 3.70
CA LYS A 188 11.45 21.28 4.66
C LYS A 188 12.63 22.21 4.78
N GLN A 189 12.52 23.42 4.24
CA GLN A 189 13.60 24.39 4.34
C GLN A 189 13.78 24.58 5.84
N GLU A 190 14.94 24.17 6.33
CA GLU A 190 15.37 24.45 7.68
C GLU A 190 15.10 25.94 7.90
N ALA A 191 14.39 26.25 8.99
CA ALA A 191 13.79 27.56 9.20
C ALA A 191 14.83 28.67 8.97
N LYS A 192 14.35 29.83 8.49
CA LYS A 192 15.15 30.99 8.07
C LYS A 192 16.25 31.40 9.07
N SER A 193 16.14 31.03 10.34
CA SER A 193 17.15 31.25 11.38
C SER A 193 18.49 30.53 11.12
N LEU A 194 18.51 29.36 10.48
CA LEU A 194 19.75 28.62 10.20
C LEU A 194 20.51 29.13 8.97
N ARG A 195 19.83 29.90 8.09
CA ARG A 195 20.48 30.51 6.92
C ARG A 195 21.38 31.69 7.29
N SER A 196 21.06 32.40 8.38
CA SER A 196 21.86 33.54 8.83
C SER A 196 23.17 33.14 9.52
N ALA A 197 23.28 31.88 9.98
CA ALA A 197 24.46 31.39 10.71
C ALA A 197 25.54 30.77 9.79
N ARG A 198 25.28 30.65 8.49
CA ARG A 198 26.16 29.98 7.51
C ARG A 198 26.75 30.92 6.47
N SER A 199 26.48 32.22 6.62
CA SER A 199 26.98 33.31 5.78
C SER A 199 27.84 34.30 6.58
N GLY A 200 28.44 33.84 7.68
CA GLY A 200 29.44 34.56 8.47
C GLY A 200 30.80 33.91 8.29
#